data_AF-A0AAN6TEZ9-F1
#
_entry.id   AF-A0AAN6TEZ9-F1
#
_cell.length_a   1.000
_cell.length_b   1.000
_cell.length_c   1.000
_cell.angle_alpha   90.00
_cell.angle_beta   90.00
_cell.angle_gamma   90.00
#
_symmetry.space_group_name_H-M   'P 1'
#
loop_
_entity.id
_entity.type
_entity.pdbx_description
1 polymer ?
#
loop_
_entity_poly.entity_id
_entity_poly.type
_entity_poly.pdbx_seq_one_letter_code
_entity_poly.pdbx_strand_id
1 'polypeptide(L)'
;MAPLIGYSLELNSRQDPGDPNLQCSPATPWSIFVFFATNYLAHCATVKNYPGSSELDIAVATALALFLPSSGITRALFSIVRRSRFKRNRNPLERAALAGALRMVVRNEKWIPMVGDRIKPKLDGYFTRGPDQNWSKVSYDRYGRRIVTEKTGGAGTLNIIEPIRARDDGNDTSALPRSLISSEIRPDNTPEGAQKPVMQNALRVNRVRVSENLVDDIDYDNTFSHTGSFQHHVSRDRQNFHGKALLPPGYSWAEVHGDAKLSWIGPQPGSGVQEQDLTGGDPNISSNYNWIQSLVAIFQAGSAGWALYRARGNQIQRYGYAAFGLTVVPYLIMSVINLLAQIATADYPNVFMVGSPEMDEARRHGGVFDGVVGHLEPEEVKDNEAENPEYEVKYTNGTPVLEKVSGSDFYPSSIYFEKHPTPKTREYGDIRIDTYTRYRLVTPKLKRGLRIFCFQFYMLPVMLGCLSLVVVGAMTHFANGESTMAQRGWIMSWLVVGIACGPYADSMSALFIPEHDEKTGKVSKADYSAKIVAAVLYLGICCVPAIGGFAVVAGMLREYGICESND
;
A
#
# COMPACT_ATOMS: atom_id res chain seq x y z
N MET A 1 21.01 -55.40 19.23
CA MET A 1 21.58 -55.70 17.90
C MET A 1 22.73 -54.73 17.68
N ALA A 2 23.87 -55.26 17.24
CA ALA A 2 25.21 -54.69 17.34
C ALA A 2 25.42 -53.32 16.65
N PRO A 3 26.40 -52.52 17.10
CA PRO A 3 26.90 -51.39 16.36
C PRO A 3 27.80 -51.92 15.24
N LEU A 4 27.43 -51.67 13.99
CA LEU A 4 28.30 -51.83 12.83
C LEU A 4 28.21 -50.53 12.05
N ILE A 5 29.21 -49.67 12.26
CA ILE A 5 29.99 -48.83 11.33
C ILE A 5 30.84 -47.92 12.24
N GLY A 6 31.71 -48.55 13.03
CA GLY A 6 33.01 -47.98 13.37
C GLY A 6 34.00 -48.54 12.35
N TYR A 7 35.13 -47.87 12.15
CA TYR A 7 36.17 -48.19 11.14
C TYR A 7 35.94 -47.59 9.75
N SER A 8 36.19 -46.27 9.64
CA SER A 8 36.83 -45.63 8.47
C SER A 8 37.07 -44.12 8.61
N LEU A 9 36.71 -43.47 9.73
CA LEU A 9 36.84 -42.01 9.91
C LEU A 9 38.13 -41.53 10.61
N GLU A 10 39.01 -42.41 11.12
CA GLU A 10 40.19 -41.99 11.91
C GLU A 10 41.40 -41.52 11.08
N LEU A 11 41.37 -41.59 9.75
CA LEU A 11 42.58 -41.37 8.94
C LEU A 11 42.89 -39.91 8.60
N ASN A 12 42.11 -38.91 9.04
CA ASN A 12 42.36 -37.50 8.70
C ASN A 12 41.96 -36.46 9.76
N SER A 13 41.62 -36.85 11.00
CA SER A 13 41.36 -35.87 12.07
C SER A 13 42.67 -35.23 12.51
N ARG A 14 42.75 -33.89 12.48
CA ARG A 14 43.86 -33.12 13.07
C ARG A 14 43.40 -32.52 14.39
N GLN A 15 44.22 -32.66 15.42
CA GLN A 15 44.07 -31.83 16.63
C GLN A 15 44.38 -30.38 16.27
N ASP A 16 43.55 -29.47 16.76
CA ASP A 16 43.76 -28.05 16.53
C ASP A 16 45.01 -27.55 17.30
N PRO A 17 45.91 -26.77 16.66
CA PRO A 17 47.11 -26.26 17.34
C PRO A 17 46.83 -25.32 18.51
N GLY A 18 45.66 -24.68 18.55
CA GLY A 18 45.25 -23.72 19.58
C GLY A 18 44.40 -24.33 20.71
N ASP A 19 43.81 -25.51 20.51
CA ASP A 19 43.05 -26.23 21.54
C ASP A 19 43.19 -27.76 21.37
N PRO A 20 43.92 -28.45 22.28
CA PRO A 20 44.15 -29.89 22.17
C PRO A 20 42.88 -30.74 22.33
N ASN A 21 41.79 -30.17 22.86
CA ASN A 21 40.51 -30.85 23.03
C ASN A 21 39.61 -30.76 21.78
N LEU A 22 40.05 -30.00 20.76
CA LEU A 22 39.30 -29.82 19.52
C LEU A 22 39.84 -30.75 18.43
N GLN A 23 39.02 -31.71 18.00
CA GLN A 23 39.33 -32.55 16.85
C GLN A 23 38.64 -32.02 15.59
N CYS A 24 39.45 -31.64 14.60
CA CYS A 24 38.97 -31.12 13.32
C CYS A 24 39.05 -32.19 12.24
N SER A 25 37.94 -32.44 11.58
CA SER A 25 37.85 -33.27 10.37
C SER A 25 37.79 -32.41 9.11
N PRO A 26 38.33 -32.87 7.97
CA PRO A 26 38.22 -32.13 6.71
C PRO A 26 36.75 -31.90 6.32
N ALA A 27 36.40 -30.68 5.94
CA ALA A 27 35.05 -30.40 5.49
C ALA A 27 34.78 -31.09 4.14
N THR A 28 33.74 -31.91 4.10
CA THR A 28 33.25 -32.53 2.87
C THR A 28 32.36 -31.55 2.08
N PRO A 29 32.21 -31.72 0.75
CA PRO A 29 31.25 -30.91 -0.02
C PRO A 29 29.83 -30.96 0.56
N TRP A 30 29.43 -32.10 1.13
CA TRP A 30 28.16 -32.25 1.82
C TRP A 30 28.05 -31.36 3.07
N SER A 31 29.08 -31.33 3.91
CA SER A 31 29.08 -30.48 5.10
C SER A 31 29.05 -28.98 4.77
N ILE A 32 29.74 -28.59 3.70
CA ILE A 32 29.69 -27.21 3.19
C ILE A 32 28.26 -26.92 2.71
N PHE A 33 27.66 -27.80 1.90
CA PHE A 33 26.28 -27.63 1.47
C PHE A 33 25.30 -27.52 2.64
N VAL A 34 25.41 -28.39 3.64
CA VAL A 34 24.57 -28.34 4.85
C VAL A 34 24.75 -27.01 5.58
N PHE A 35 25.98 -26.55 5.77
CA PHE A 35 26.24 -25.24 6.37
C PHE A 35 25.54 -24.11 5.60
N PHE A 36 25.63 -24.11 4.27
CA PHE A 36 24.96 -23.10 3.46
C PHE A 36 23.43 -23.23 3.49
N ALA A 37 22.93 -24.46 3.49
CA ALA A 37 21.51 -24.74 3.52
C ALA A 37 20.85 -24.28 4.82
N THR A 38 21.45 -24.61 5.96
CA THR A 38 20.85 -24.31 7.28
C THR A 38 21.06 -22.88 7.74
N ASN A 39 22.12 -22.20 7.28
CA ASN A 39 22.43 -20.83 7.71
C ASN A 39 22.01 -19.75 6.70
N TYR A 40 22.03 -20.03 5.39
CA TYR A 40 21.69 -19.05 4.35
C TYR A 40 20.39 -19.38 3.61
N LEU A 41 20.24 -20.59 3.05
CA LEU A 41 19.07 -20.92 2.22
C LEU A 41 17.77 -21.03 3.02
N ALA A 42 17.84 -21.53 4.26
CA ALA A 42 16.69 -21.61 5.16
C ALA A 42 16.00 -20.23 5.34
N HIS A 43 16.78 -19.15 5.29
CA HIS A 43 16.27 -17.77 5.38
C HIS A 43 15.22 -17.48 4.33
N CYS A 44 15.50 -17.86 3.09
CA CYS A 44 14.67 -17.55 1.93
C CYS A 44 13.24 -18.08 2.10
N ALA A 45 13.08 -19.23 2.75
CA ALA A 45 11.77 -19.82 3.01
C ALA A 45 10.93 -19.05 4.03
N THR A 46 11.57 -18.24 4.89
CA THR A 46 10.92 -17.54 6.02
C THR A 46 10.56 -16.09 5.73
N VAL A 47 10.91 -15.58 4.53
CA VAL A 47 10.69 -14.19 4.14
C VAL A 47 9.19 -13.89 4.16
N LYS A 48 8.82 -12.81 4.87
CA LYS A 48 7.43 -12.37 4.95
C LYS A 48 7.00 -11.79 3.59
N ASN A 49 5.85 -12.23 3.09
CA ASN A 49 5.26 -11.73 1.85
C ASN A 49 4.25 -10.62 2.14
N TYR A 50 4.05 -9.74 1.16
CA TYR A 50 2.97 -8.77 1.23
C TYR A 50 1.63 -9.44 0.88
N PRO A 51 0.50 -8.95 1.43
CA PRO A 51 -0.81 -9.47 1.07
C PRO A 51 -1.05 -9.42 -0.44
N GLY A 52 -1.45 -10.56 -1.02
CA GLY A 52 -1.70 -10.66 -2.45
C GLY A 52 -0.47 -10.53 -3.35
N SER A 53 0.76 -10.69 -2.85
CA SER A 53 1.96 -10.67 -3.71
C SER A 53 1.85 -11.67 -4.87
N SER A 54 2.27 -11.25 -6.07
CA SER A 54 2.39 -12.15 -7.22
C SER A 54 3.52 -13.16 -7.02
N GLU A 55 3.47 -14.29 -7.73
CA GLU A 55 4.54 -15.30 -7.69
C GLU A 55 5.90 -14.72 -8.08
N LEU A 56 5.92 -13.78 -9.03
CA LEU A 56 7.15 -13.09 -9.45
C LEU A 56 7.71 -12.21 -8.32
N ASP A 57 6.86 -11.46 -7.62
CA ASP A 57 7.29 -10.62 -6.49
C ASP A 57 7.87 -11.48 -5.36
N ILE A 58 7.24 -12.65 -5.10
CA ILE A 58 7.72 -13.62 -4.11
C ILE A 58 9.08 -14.19 -4.54
N ALA A 59 9.23 -14.60 -5.81
CA ALA A 59 10.47 -15.15 -6.34
C ALA A 59 11.63 -14.14 -6.28
N VAL A 60 11.39 -12.89 -6.72
CA VAL A 60 12.39 -11.81 -6.67
C VAL A 60 12.81 -11.52 -5.23
N ALA A 61 11.85 -11.43 -4.32
CA ALA A 61 12.13 -11.22 -2.90
C ALA A 61 12.94 -12.35 -2.27
N THR A 62 12.58 -13.59 -2.58
CA THR A 62 13.25 -14.80 -2.10
C THR A 62 14.69 -14.84 -2.61
N ALA A 63 14.91 -14.47 -3.88
CA ALA A 63 16.25 -14.37 -4.45
C ALA A 63 17.08 -13.26 -3.79
N LEU A 64 16.49 -12.06 -3.61
CA LEU A 64 17.17 -10.94 -2.95
C LEU A 64 17.50 -11.26 -1.49
N ALA A 65 16.64 -11.99 -0.77
CA ALA A 65 16.88 -12.42 0.61
C ALA A 65 18.09 -13.35 0.74
N LEU A 66 18.39 -14.17 -0.28
CA LEU A 66 19.58 -15.01 -0.28
C LEU A 66 20.87 -14.16 -0.25
N PHE A 67 20.95 -13.15 -1.12
CA PHE A 67 22.15 -12.33 -1.28
C PHE A 67 22.22 -11.19 -0.25
N LEU A 68 21.08 -10.67 0.17
CA LEU A 68 20.93 -9.50 1.04
C LEU A 68 20.05 -9.89 2.24
N PRO A 69 20.63 -10.38 3.35
CA PRO A 69 19.86 -10.84 4.51
C PRO A 69 18.97 -9.75 5.12
N SER A 70 19.34 -8.47 4.96
CA SER A 70 18.53 -7.35 5.48
C SER A 70 17.35 -6.97 4.58
N SER A 71 17.19 -7.57 3.39
CA SER A 71 16.12 -7.23 2.45
C SER A 71 14.71 -7.56 2.96
N GLY A 72 14.59 -8.56 3.85
CA GLY A 72 13.31 -8.92 4.45
C GLY A 72 12.89 -8.07 5.64
N ILE A 73 13.79 -7.24 6.22
CA ILE A 73 13.55 -6.54 7.49
C ILE A 73 12.35 -5.60 7.38
N THR A 74 12.27 -4.83 6.30
CA THR A 74 11.18 -3.87 6.08
C THR A 74 9.82 -4.59 6.12
N ARG A 75 9.67 -5.67 5.33
CA ARG A 75 8.44 -6.48 5.26
C ARG A 75 8.02 -7.05 6.61
N ALA A 76 9.00 -7.56 7.35
CA ALA A 76 8.76 -8.15 8.65
C ALA A 76 8.37 -7.10 9.70
N LEU A 77 9.09 -5.97 9.77
CA LEU A 77 8.75 -4.85 10.67
C LEU A 77 7.35 -4.32 10.41
N PHE A 78 6.96 -4.16 9.15
CA PHE A 78 5.60 -3.77 8.79
C PHE A 78 4.54 -4.71 9.34
N SER A 79 4.76 -6.02 9.17
CA SER A 79 3.87 -7.04 9.69
C SER A 79 3.82 -7.00 11.23
N ILE A 80 4.96 -6.75 11.89
CA ILE A 80 5.06 -6.61 13.35
C ILE A 80 4.36 -5.34 13.85
N VAL A 81 4.41 -4.22 13.12
CA VAL A 81 3.77 -2.95 13.53
C VAL A 81 2.24 -3.06 13.47
N ARG A 82 1.70 -3.77 12.47
CA ARG A 82 0.24 -3.96 12.30
C ARG A 82 -0.41 -4.82 13.41
N ARG A 83 0.33 -5.80 13.97
CA ARG A 83 -0.09 -6.64 15.12
C ARG A 83 -1.51 -7.20 15.03
N SER A 84 -1.95 -7.62 13.85
CA SER A 84 -3.37 -7.97 13.61
C SER A 84 -3.86 -9.15 14.46
N ARG A 85 -2.96 -9.96 15.02
CA ARG A 85 -3.30 -11.06 15.93
C ARG A 85 -3.65 -10.62 17.35
N PHE A 86 -3.01 -9.57 17.87
CA PHE A 86 -3.04 -9.26 19.30
C PHE A 86 -4.16 -8.29 19.73
N LYS A 87 -4.92 -7.72 18.78
CA LYS A 87 -6.09 -6.88 19.10
C LYS A 87 -7.30 -7.79 19.44
N ARG A 88 -7.60 -7.94 20.74
CA ARG A 88 -8.44 -9.00 21.33
C ARG A 88 -9.95 -8.98 20.96
N ASN A 89 -10.47 -7.95 20.29
CA ASN A 89 -11.91 -7.80 20.00
C ASN A 89 -12.20 -7.45 18.53
N ARG A 90 -11.43 -7.99 17.57
CA ARG A 90 -11.62 -7.72 16.14
C ARG A 90 -12.13 -8.96 15.41
N ASN A 91 -13.16 -8.79 14.58
CA ASN A 91 -13.68 -9.86 13.72
C ASN A 91 -12.65 -10.22 12.62
N PRO A 92 -12.78 -11.37 11.92
CA PRO A 92 -11.81 -11.76 10.89
C PRO A 92 -11.61 -10.73 9.77
N LEU A 93 -12.67 -10.00 9.41
CA LEU A 93 -12.66 -8.95 8.39
C LEU A 93 -11.82 -7.74 8.83
N GLU A 94 -12.00 -7.25 10.05
CA GLU A 94 -11.20 -6.17 10.64
C GLU A 94 -9.74 -6.60 10.84
N ARG A 95 -9.48 -7.88 11.17
CA ARG A 95 -8.10 -8.40 11.25
C ARG A 95 -7.42 -8.39 9.88
N ALA A 96 -8.15 -8.73 8.82
CA ALA A 96 -7.66 -8.61 7.44
C ALA A 96 -7.43 -7.15 7.06
N ALA A 97 -8.27 -6.20 7.51
CA ALA A 97 -8.06 -4.76 7.32
C ALA A 97 -6.76 -4.30 7.97
N LEU A 98 -6.55 -4.65 9.25
CA LEU A 98 -5.31 -4.35 9.98
C LEU A 98 -4.08 -4.95 9.30
N ALA A 99 -4.20 -6.18 8.81
CA ALA A 99 -3.15 -6.86 8.06
C ALA A 99 -2.96 -6.32 6.63
N GLY A 100 -3.76 -5.35 6.19
CA GLY A 100 -3.67 -4.70 4.87
C GLY A 100 -4.06 -5.59 3.70
N ALA A 101 -4.87 -6.61 3.98
CA ALA A 101 -5.36 -7.56 2.99
C ALA A 101 -6.67 -7.11 2.33
N LEU A 102 -7.25 -5.97 2.72
CA LEU A 102 -8.50 -5.47 2.15
C LEU A 102 -8.29 -4.30 1.18
N ARG A 103 -9.08 -4.30 0.10
CA ARG A 103 -9.08 -3.27 -0.94
C ARG A 103 -10.48 -2.72 -1.16
N MET A 104 -10.56 -1.41 -1.36
CA MET A 104 -11.78 -0.70 -1.72
C MET A 104 -11.57 0.10 -3.01
N VAL A 105 -12.65 0.47 -3.69
CA VAL A 105 -12.58 1.25 -4.91
C VAL A 105 -12.55 2.73 -4.58
N VAL A 106 -11.69 3.48 -5.25
CA VAL A 106 -11.66 4.95 -5.17
C VAL A 106 -11.58 5.56 -6.57
N ARG A 107 -12.16 6.75 -6.73
CA ARG A 107 -12.04 7.55 -7.95
C ARG A 107 -10.60 8.05 -8.11
N ASN A 108 -10.09 8.10 -9.34
CA ASN A 108 -8.82 8.74 -9.67
C ASN A 108 -9.04 9.97 -10.58
N GLU A 109 -7.97 10.67 -10.96
CA GLU A 109 -8.05 11.90 -11.77
C GLU A 109 -8.71 11.72 -13.15
N LYS A 110 -8.76 10.49 -13.65
CA LYS A 110 -9.35 10.15 -14.95
C LYS A 110 -10.85 9.85 -14.84
N TRP A 111 -11.41 9.85 -13.63
CA TRP A 111 -12.83 9.62 -13.41
C TRP A 111 -13.68 10.67 -14.09
N ILE A 112 -14.73 10.22 -14.76
CA ILE A 112 -15.72 11.07 -15.42
C ILE A 112 -17.09 10.61 -14.92
N PRO A 113 -17.93 11.51 -14.39
CA PRO A 113 -19.26 11.11 -13.94
C PRO A 113 -20.16 10.69 -15.09
N MET A 114 -21.06 9.77 -14.77
CA MET A 114 -22.22 9.38 -15.56
C MET A 114 -23.52 9.86 -14.91
N VAL A 115 -24.62 9.81 -15.66
CA VAL A 115 -25.97 10.12 -15.15
C VAL A 115 -26.26 9.24 -13.92
N GLY A 116 -26.73 9.85 -12.84
CA GLY A 116 -27.06 9.18 -11.58
C GLY A 116 -25.89 9.00 -10.62
N ASP A 117 -24.68 9.42 -10.98
CA ASP A 117 -23.54 9.40 -10.07
C ASP A 117 -23.68 10.47 -8.99
N ARG A 118 -23.28 10.10 -7.77
CA ARG A 118 -23.38 10.96 -6.59
C ARG A 118 -22.02 11.48 -6.20
N ILE A 119 -21.93 12.79 -6.00
CA ILE A 119 -20.69 13.50 -5.72
C ILE A 119 -20.82 14.23 -4.39
N LYS A 120 -19.87 13.95 -3.50
CA LYS A 120 -19.68 14.68 -2.24
C LYS A 120 -18.42 15.51 -2.34
N PRO A 121 -18.53 16.82 -2.59
CA PRO A 121 -17.40 17.72 -2.57
C PRO A 121 -16.77 17.79 -1.17
N LYS A 122 -15.47 18.06 -1.14
CA LYS A 122 -14.72 18.30 0.09
C LYS A 122 -15.10 19.66 0.69
N LEU A 123 -15.30 19.71 2.01
CA LEU A 123 -15.61 20.95 2.73
C LEU A 123 -14.32 21.63 3.23
N ASP A 124 -13.65 22.39 2.36
CA ASP A 124 -12.53 23.29 2.76
C ASP A 124 -13.03 24.72 3.07
N GLY A 125 -14.34 24.85 3.31
CA GLY A 125 -15.08 26.09 3.44
C GLY A 125 -16.30 26.11 2.52
N TYR A 126 -17.19 27.07 2.76
CA TYR A 126 -18.41 27.21 1.99
C TYR A 126 -18.78 28.67 1.80
N PHE A 127 -19.53 28.94 0.73
CA PHE A 127 -20.11 30.23 0.48
C PHE A 127 -21.55 30.25 0.99
N THR A 128 -21.89 31.30 1.73
CA THR A 128 -23.26 31.58 2.15
C THR A 128 -23.69 32.94 1.63
N ARG A 129 -24.98 33.06 1.30
CA ARG A 129 -25.58 34.32 0.87
C ARG A 129 -26.26 34.98 2.07
N GLY A 130 -25.80 36.18 2.42
CA GLY A 130 -26.41 36.98 3.47
C GLY A 130 -27.77 37.56 3.08
N PRO A 131 -28.54 38.11 4.04
CA PRO A 131 -29.78 38.84 3.78
C PRO A 131 -29.59 40.04 2.84
N ASP A 132 -28.37 40.58 2.80
CA ASP A 132 -27.91 41.67 1.94
C ASP A 132 -27.53 41.21 0.52
N GLN A 133 -27.82 39.95 0.17
CA GLN A 133 -27.44 39.29 -1.08
C GLN A 133 -25.93 39.18 -1.34
N ASN A 134 -25.07 39.55 -0.38
CA ASN A 134 -23.63 39.41 -0.53
C ASN A 134 -23.16 37.99 -0.17
N TRP A 135 -22.14 37.53 -0.89
CA TRP A 135 -21.49 36.26 -0.60
C TRP A 135 -20.43 36.45 0.48
N SER A 136 -20.46 35.57 1.48
CA SER A 136 -19.42 35.46 2.50
C SER A 136 -18.80 34.08 2.45
N LYS A 137 -17.46 34.03 2.45
CA LYS A 137 -16.75 32.76 2.65
C LYS A 137 -16.73 32.43 4.13
N VAL A 138 -17.26 31.27 4.47
CA VAL A 138 -17.17 30.69 5.80
C VAL A 138 -16.18 29.55 5.74
N SER A 139 -15.16 29.61 6.59
CA SER A 139 -14.18 28.56 6.81
C SER A 139 -14.31 28.03 8.24
N TYR A 140 -13.63 26.92 8.53
CA TYR A 140 -13.55 26.38 9.87
C TYR A 140 -12.11 26.44 10.36
N ASP A 141 -11.94 26.76 11.65
CA ASP A 141 -10.64 26.66 12.31
C ASP A 141 -10.26 25.19 12.56
N ARG A 142 -9.02 24.97 13.01
CA ARG A 142 -8.47 23.65 13.34
C ARG A 142 -9.22 22.87 14.44
N TYR A 143 -10.20 23.49 15.10
CA TYR A 143 -11.04 22.91 16.15
C TYR A 143 -12.51 22.80 15.71
N GLY A 144 -12.81 23.02 14.42
CA GLY A 144 -14.17 22.99 13.88
C GLY A 144 -15.01 24.22 14.21
N ARG A 145 -14.40 25.31 14.73
CA ARG A 145 -15.13 26.55 15.00
C ARG A 145 -15.25 27.38 13.74
N ARG A 146 -16.43 27.93 13.51
CA ARG A 146 -16.76 28.76 12.35
C ARG A 146 -15.92 30.05 12.34
N ILE A 147 -15.16 30.28 11.26
CA ILE A 147 -14.48 31.54 10.96
C ILE A 147 -15.10 32.12 9.68
N VAL A 148 -15.67 33.33 9.75
CA VAL A 148 -16.12 34.07 8.57
C VAL A 148 -14.97 34.95 8.10
N THR A 149 -14.40 34.67 6.93
CA THR A 149 -13.06 35.17 6.58
C THR A 149 -13.05 36.32 5.58
N GLU A 150 -14.16 36.58 4.86
CA GLU A 150 -14.20 37.73 3.92
C GLU A 150 -15.62 38.08 3.48
N LYS A 151 -15.95 39.38 3.45
CA LYS A 151 -17.08 39.92 2.68
C LYS A 151 -16.56 40.24 1.28
N THR A 152 -16.82 39.38 0.31
CA THR A 152 -16.47 39.67 -1.09
C THR A 152 -17.52 40.62 -1.67
N GLY A 153 -17.12 41.88 -1.85
CA GLY A 153 -17.98 42.91 -2.42
C GLY A 153 -18.20 42.70 -3.92
N GLY A 154 -19.46 42.61 -4.34
CA GLY A 154 -19.90 42.64 -5.74
C GLY A 154 -19.52 41.42 -6.59
N ALA A 155 -20.41 41.04 -7.50
CA ALA A 155 -20.36 39.87 -8.38
C ALA A 155 -19.16 39.79 -9.37
N GLY A 156 -18.10 40.56 -9.17
CA GLY A 156 -17.03 40.77 -10.17
C GLY A 156 -15.72 39.98 -9.95
N THR A 157 -15.47 39.38 -8.79
CA THR A 157 -14.14 38.80 -8.49
C THR A 157 -14.16 37.34 -8.01
N LEU A 158 -15.33 36.75 -7.85
CA LEU A 158 -15.49 35.32 -7.55
C LEU A 158 -16.55 34.77 -8.49
N ASN A 159 -16.19 33.80 -9.33
CA ASN A 159 -17.12 33.06 -10.19
C ASN A 159 -18.00 32.13 -9.32
N ILE A 160 -18.70 32.69 -8.34
CA ILE A 160 -19.69 31.99 -7.53
C ILE A 160 -21.00 32.02 -8.33
N ILE A 161 -21.33 30.85 -8.85
CA ILE A 161 -22.66 30.30 -9.11
C ILE A 161 -23.81 31.27 -8.79
N GLU A 162 -24.44 31.85 -9.82
CA GLU A 162 -25.84 32.28 -9.71
C GLU A 162 -26.75 31.11 -10.14
N PRO A 163 -27.73 30.69 -9.32
CA PRO A 163 -28.76 29.76 -9.78
C PRO A 163 -29.57 30.42 -10.90
N ILE A 164 -29.82 29.67 -11.98
CA ILE A 164 -30.47 30.15 -13.19
C ILE A 164 -31.85 30.72 -12.83
N ARG A 165 -32.07 32.02 -13.05
CA ARG A 165 -33.43 32.56 -13.17
C ARG A 165 -34.02 32.05 -14.48
N ALA A 166 -35.17 31.40 -14.42
CA ALA A 166 -35.97 31.13 -15.61
C ALA A 166 -36.19 32.48 -16.31
N ARG A 167 -35.61 32.62 -17.51
CA ARG A 167 -35.90 33.77 -18.37
C ARG A 167 -37.18 33.40 -19.11
N ASP A 168 -38.26 34.10 -18.78
CA ASP A 168 -39.45 34.14 -19.63
C ASP A 168 -39.02 34.80 -20.94
N ASP A 169 -38.59 33.99 -21.92
CA ASP A 169 -38.29 34.46 -23.26
C ASP A 169 -39.61 34.63 -24.04
N GLY A 170 -40.44 35.53 -23.54
CA GLY A 170 -41.35 36.28 -24.38
C GLY A 170 -40.50 37.27 -25.18
N ASN A 171 -40.43 37.03 -26.49
CA ASN A 171 -39.92 37.93 -27.52
C ASN A 171 -38.42 37.79 -27.86
N ASP A 172 -38.09 36.84 -28.74
CA ASP A 172 -37.06 37.06 -29.75
C ASP A 172 -37.43 36.33 -31.05
N THR A 173 -38.02 37.08 -31.97
CA THR A 173 -38.26 36.69 -33.36
C THR A 173 -36.97 36.87 -34.17
N SER A 174 -36.31 35.78 -34.56
CA SER A 174 -35.61 35.71 -35.85
C SER A 174 -35.27 34.28 -36.27
N ALA A 175 -35.80 33.91 -37.44
CA ALA A 175 -35.34 32.87 -38.37
C ALA A 175 -35.64 31.39 -38.06
N LEU A 176 -36.86 30.96 -38.41
CA LEU A 176 -37.12 29.67 -39.05
C LEU A 176 -38.05 29.89 -40.26
N PRO A 177 -37.84 29.21 -41.40
CA PRO A 177 -38.57 29.48 -42.64
C PRO A 177 -40.02 28.97 -42.58
N ARG A 178 -40.91 29.76 -43.16
CA ARG A 178 -42.33 29.48 -43.39
C ARG A 178 -42.53 28.16 -44.15
N SER A 179 -43.34 27.27 -43.60
CA SER A 179 -44.34 26.54 -44.39
C SER A 179 -45.42 25.90 -43.50
N LEU A 180 -46.66 26.13 -43.93
CA LEU A 180 -47.89 25.32 -43.75
C LEU A 180 -48.87 25.65 -42.59
N ILE A 181 -49.96 26.33 -43.01
CA ILE A 181 -51.39 26.06 -42.76
C ILE A 181 -51.89 26.35 -41.31
N SER A 182 -52.54 27.50 -41.05
CA SER A 182 -53.99 27.76 -41.20
C SER A 182 -54.91 26.94 -40.27
N SER A 183 -55.36 27.53 -39.17
CA SER A 183 -56.79 27.81 -38.91
C SER A 183 -57.00 28.53 -37.56
N GLU A 184 -57.91 29.49 -37.59
CA GLU A 184 -58.46 30.31 -36.49
C GLU A 184 -59.03 29.48 -35.34
N ILE A 185 -59.00 30.00 -34.09
CA ILE A 185 -60.18 30.38 -33.25
C ILE A 185 -59.74 31.43 -32.19
N ARG A 186 -60.59 32.43 -31.94
CA ARG A 186 -60.48 33.55 -30.96
C ARG A 186 -60.59 33.12 -29.47
N PRO A 187 -60.24 34.00 -28.51
CA PRO A 187 -60.00 33.67 -27.10
C PRO A 187 -61.24 33.83 -26.20
N ASP A 188 -61.28 33.09 -25.09
CA ASP A 188 -62.18 33.37 -23.96
C ASP A 188 -61.44 33.19 -22.61
N ASN A 189 -61.26 34.33 -21.93
CA ASN A 189 -61.27 34.59 -20.47
C ASN A 189 -60.64 33.60 -19.45
N THR A 190 -59.40 33.92 -19.01
CA THR A 190 -58.87 34.09 -17.61
C THR A 190 -59.15 33.02 -16.50
N PRO A 191 -58.57 33.13 -15.28
CA PRO A 191 -57.23 32.66 -14.92
C PRO A 191 -57.22 31.73 -13.68
N GLU A 192 -56.32 30.75 -13.58
CA GLU A 192 -55.79 30.26 -12.27
C GLU A 192 -54.84 29.08 -12.50
N GLY A 193 -53.57 29.26 -12.14
CA GLY A 193 -52.58 28.19 -12.25
C GLY A 193 -51.17 28.70 -12.51
N ALA A 194 -50.68 29.64 -11.70
CA ALA A 194 -49.26 29.94 -11.70
C ALA A 194 -48.50 28.73 -11.13
N GLN A 195 -48.00 27.87 -12.02
CA GLN A 195 -46.97 26.89 -11.69
C GLN A 195 -45.76 27.63 -11.11
N LYS A 196 -45.38 27.28 -9.88
CA LYS A 196 -44.13 27.74 -9.26
C LYS A 196 -42.93 27.29 -10.10
N PRO A 197 -41.93 28.15 -10.36
CA PRO A 197 -40.72 27.76 -11.08
C PRO A 197 -39.85 26.87 -10.18
N VAL A 198 -39.81 25.59 -10.49
CA VAL A 198 -38.89 24.60 -9.92
C VAL A 198 -37.62 24.60 -10.78
N MET A 199 -36.56 25.31 -10.39
CA MET A 199 -35.15 25.06 -10.81
C MET A 199 -34.19 26.13 -10.22
N GLN A 200 -34.00 26.17 -8.90
CA GLN A 200 -32.96 27.00 -8.25
C GLN A 200 -31.73 26.20 -7.76
N ASN A 201 -31.69 24.87 -7.94
CA ASN A 201 -30.72 23.99 -7.27
C ASN A 201 -29.75 23.25 -8.21
N ALA A 202 -29.60 23.71 -9.47
CA ALA A 202 -28.95 22.94 -10.52
C ALA A 202 -27.81 23.73 -11.22
N LEU A 203 -26.62 23.11 -11.30
CA LEU A 203 -25.40 23.68 -11.88
C LEU A 203 -25.10 23.07 -13.25
N ARG A 204 -25.14 23.84 -14.35
CA ARG A 204 -24.75 23.33 -15.69
C ARG A 204 -23.24 23.13 -15.79
N VAL A 205 -22.81 22.00 -16.35
CA VAL A 205 -21.41 21.57 -16.44
C VAL A 205 -21.13 21.06 -17.86
N ASN A 206 -19.92 21.25 -18.38
CA ASN A 206 -19.46 20.60 -19.62
C ASN A 206 -18.72 19.29 -19.34
N ARG A 207 -17.82 19.30 -18.34
CA ARG A 207 -17.11 18.12 -17.85
C ARG A 207 -16.79 18.32 -16.37
N VAL A 208 -17.04 17.30 -15.55
CA VAL A 208 -16.55 17.26 -14.17
C VAL A 208 -15.22 16.53 -14.16
N ARG A 209 -14.19 17.14 -13.56
CA ARG A 209 -12.93 16.49 -13.26
C ARG A 209 -12.74 16.41 -11.76
N VAL A 210 -12.36 15.23 -11.28
CA VAL A 210 -12.00 15.01 -9.89
C VAL A 210 -10.52 15.34 -9.74
N SER A 211 -10.19 16.24 -8.81
CA SER A 211 -8.80 16.41 -8.38
C SER A 211 -8.38 15.14 -7.64
N GLU A 212 -7.16 14.64 -7.87
CA GLU A 212 -6.58 13.51 -7.12
C GLU A 212 -6.99 13.64 -5.65
N ASN A 213 -7.75 12.68 -5.12
CA ASN A 213 -8.40 12.77 -3.81
C ASN A 213 -7.45 13.40 -2.78
N LEU A 214 -7.61 14.71 -2.57
CA LEU A 214 -6.68 15.50 -1.78
C LEU A 214 -7.13 15.32 -0.35
N VAL A 215 -6.62 14.21 0.21
CA VAL A 215 -6.33 13.94 1.61
C VAL A 215 -7.10 14.84 2.57
N ASP A 216 -8.04 14.26 3.30
CA ASP A 216 -8.57 14.91 4.50
C ASP A 216 -7.41 15.34 5.39
N ASP A 217 -7.38 16.63 5.70
CA ASP A 217 -6.47 17.19 6.69
C ASP A 217 -7.00 16.97 8.13
N ILE A 218 -8.05 16.15 8.30
CA ILE A 218 -8.77 15.96 9.57
C ILE A 218 -8.06 14.97 10.49
N ASP A 219 -7.87 15.43 11.73
CA ASP A 219 -7.44 14.76 12.97
C ASP A 219 -6.09 14.03 13.02
N TYR A 220 -5.09 14.80 13.45
CA TYR A 220 -3.88 14.36 14.12
C TYR A 220 -4.24 13.85 15.53
N ASP A 221 -4.48 12.55 15.72
CA ASP A 221 -4.25 11.98 17.06
C ASP A 221 -4.00 10.46 17.15
N ASN A 222 -3.44 9.83 16.11
CA ASN A 222 -2.90 8.47 16.24
C ASN A 222 -1.57 8.34 15.49
N THR A 223 -0.50 8.73 16.18
CA THR A 223 0.88 8.82 15.69
C THR A 223 1.54 7.47 15.36
N PHE A 224 0.79 6.35 15.39
CA PHE A 224 1.34 5.00 15.26
C PHE A 224 0.68 4.13 14.17
N SER A 225 -0.39 4.58 13.52
CA SER A 225 -1.13 3.77 12.52
C SER A 225 -0.87 4.15 11.05
N HIS A 226 -0.24 5.30 10.76
CA HIS A 226 -0.23 5.91 9.41
C HIS A 226 1.04 5.73 8.58
N THR A 227 1.91 4.79 8.92
CA THR A 227 3.16 4.51 8.17
C THR A 227 3.19 3.11 7.58
N GLY A 228 2.01 2.56 7.26
CA GLY A 228 1.82 1.12 7.03
C GLY A 228 1.59 0.65 5.60
N SER A 229 1.22 1.50 4.64
CA SER A 229 0.55 1.00 3.41
C SER A 229 1.46 0.15 2.52
N PHE A 230 0.93 -1.01 2.11
CA PHE A 230 1.60 -1.90 1.15
C PHE A 230 1.67 -1.33 -0.26
N GLN A 231 0.87 -0.30 -0.53
CA GLN A 231 0.75 0.33 -1.84
C GLN A 231 2.07 0.92 -2.35
N HIS A 232 2.98 1.32 -1.46
CA HIS A 232 4.30 1.83 -1.86
C HIS A 232 5.27 0.73 -2.33
N HIS A 233 5.00 -0.54 -2.00
CA HIS A 233 5.89 -1.65 -2.27
C HIS A 233 5.37 -2.63 -3.33
N VAL A 234 4.04 -2.71 -3.49
CA VAL A 234 3.40 -3.53 -4.52
C VAL A 234 2.40 -2.66 -5.26
N SER A 235 2.57 -2.54 -6.58
CA SER A 235 1.58 -1.87 -7.42
C SER A 235 0.23 -2.58 -7.27
N ARG A 236 -0.84 -1.79 -7.18
CA ARG A 236 -2.23 -2.28 -7.01
C ARG A 236 -2.62 -3.28 -8.10
N ASP A 237 -2.08 -3.11 -9.30
CA ASP A 237 -2.34 -3.96 -10.47
C ASP A 237 -1.55 -5.28 -10.44
N ARG A 238 -0.61 -5.42 -9.50
CA ARG A 238 0.22 -6.63 -9.32
C ARG A 238 -0.32 -7.57 -8.23
N GLN A 239 -1.35 -7.14 -7.50
CA GLN A 239 -1.88 -7.95 -6.40
C GLN A 239 -2.86 -9.00 -6.91
N ASN A 240 -2.74 -10.21 -6.39
CA ASN A 240 -3.70 -11.27 -6.60
C ASN A 240 -4.95 -10.99 -5.79
N PHE A 241 -6.07 -10.80 -6.48
CA PHE A 241 -7.37 -10.63 -5.85
C PHE A 241 -8.06 -11.97 -5.64
N HIS A 242 -8.78 -12.09 -4.53
CA HIS A 242 -9.72 -13.18 -4.34
C HIS A 242 -10.96 -12.92 -5.19
N GLY A 243 -11.06 -13.61 -6.32
CA GLY A 243 -12.14 -13.44 -7.31
C GLY A 243 -11.76 -12.47 -8.44
N LYS A 244 -12.76 -12.03 -9.22
CA LYS A 244 -12.55 -11.15 -10.37
C LYS A 244 -12.65 -9.68 -9.94
N ALA A 245 -11.60 -8.91 -10.22
CA ALA A 245 -11.44 -7.53 -9.77
C ALA A 245 -11.09 -6.60 -10.95
N LEU A 246 -12.04 -6.36 -11.85
CA LEU A 246 -11.84 -5.54 -13.05
C LEU A 246 -12.38 -4.13 -12.84
N LEU A 247 -11.48 -3.14 -12.82
CA LEU A 247 -11.83 -1.73 -12.71
C LEU A 247 -12.13 -1.12 -14.09
N PRO A 248 -13.16 -0.26 -14.21
CA PRO A 248 -13.31 0.58 -15.39
C PRO A 248 -12.33 1.77 -15.35
N PRO A 249 -12.11 2.46 -16.49
CA PRO A 249 -11.29 3.66 -16.53
C PRO A 249 -11.78 4.72 -15.53
N GLY A 250 -10.85 5.38 -14.84
CA GLY A 250 -11.19 6.41 -13.84
C GLY A 250 -11.24 5.94 -12.39
N TYR A 251 -11.01 4.65 -12.13
CA TYR A 251 -11.03 4.09 -10.79
C TYR A 251 -9.70 3.42 -10.43
N SER A 252 -9.44 3.26 -9.13
CA SER A 252 -8.24 2.60 -8.61
C SER A 252 -8.51 1.90 -7.27
N TRP A 253 -7.64 0.96 -6.89
CA TRP A 253 -7.79 0.14 -5.67
C TRP A 253 -7.13 0.72 -4.42
N ALA A 254 -7.84 1.31 -3.47
CA ALA A 254 -7.23 1.75 -2.21
C ALA A 254 -7.13 0.65 -1.15
N GLU A 255 -6.09 0.68 -0.32
CA GLU A 255 -6.04 -0.10 0.92
C GLU A 255 -7.04 0.46 1.93
N VAL A 256 -7.83 -0.45 2.53
CA VAL A 256 -8.76 -0.10 3.61
C VAL A 256 -7.98 0.17 4.89
N HIS A 257 -8.32 1.24 5.60
CA HIS A 257 -7.69 1.56 6.87
C HIS A 257 -7.99 0.49 7.94
N GLY A 258 -6.99 0.15 8.76
CA GLY A 258 -7.10 -0.95 9.73
C GLY A 258 -8.11 -0.74 10.87
N ASP A 259 -8.57 0.49 11.07
CA ASP A 259 -9.64 0.81 12.03
C ASP A 259 -11.01 1.09 11.38
N ALA A 260 -11.15 0.87 10.07
CA ALA A 260 -12.44 0.99 9.39
C ALA A 260 -13.46 0.01 9.98
N LYS A 261 -14.70 0.48 10.12
CA LYS A 261 -15.84 -0.36 10.51
C LYS A 261 -16.32 -1.14 9.29
N LEU A 262 -16.52 -2.44 9.47
CA LEU A 262 -16.72 -3.39 8.38
C LEU A 262 -17.81 -4.40 8.77
N SER A 263 -18.79 -4.57 7.88
CA SER A 263 -19.84 -5.58 8.02
C SER A 263 -19.66 -6.69 6.99
N TRP A 264 -20.10 -7.90 7.32
CA TRP A 264 -20.17 -8.99 6.34
C TRP A 264 -21.30 -8.75 5.35
N ILE A 265 -21.25 -9.41 4.20
CA ILE A 265 -22.36 -9.40 3.24
C ILE A 265 -23.50 -10.23 3.84
N GLY A 266 -24.61 -9.55 4.10
CA GLY A 266 -25.84 -10.19 4.57
C GLY A 266 -26.74 -10.73 3.44
N PRO A 267 -27.92 -11.25 3.79
CA PRO A 267 -28.92 -11.72 2.83
C PRO A 267 -29.32 -10.62 1.82
N GLN A 268 -29.71 -11.03 0.61
CA GLN A 268 -30.17 -10.07 -0.40
C GLN A 268 -31.37 -9.26 0.11
N PRO A 269 -31.34 -7.91 -0.03
CA PRO A 269 -32.48 -7.07 0.34
C PRO A 269 -33.74 -7.50 -0.40
N GLY A 270 -34.85 -7.69 0.32
CA GLY A 270 -36.14 -8.08 -0.26
C GLY A 270 -36.34 -9.58 -0.47
N SER A 271 -35.36 -10.43 -0.14
CA SER A 271 -35.54 -11.89 -0.13
C SER A 271 -36.50 -12.41 0.95
N GLY A 272 -36.80 -11.57 1.96
CA GLY A 272 -37.63 -11.93 3.11
C GLY A 272 -36.96 -12.86 4.12
N VAL A 273 -35.72 -13.29 3.85
CA VAL A 273 -34.93 -14.19 4.71
C VAL A 273 -34.10 -13.37 5.69
N GLN A 274 -34.22 -13.66 6.98
CA GLN A 274 -33.36 -13.05 8.00
C GLN A 274 -32.08 -13.86 8.16
N GLU A 275 -30.99 -13.21 8.56
CA GLU A 275 -29.69 -13.87 8.76
C GLU A 275 -29.76 -14.99 9.80
N GLN A 276 -30.66 -14.87 10.78
CA GLN A 276 -30.93 -15.90 11.81
C GLN A 276 -31.57 -17.18 11.25
N ASP A 277 -32.24 -17.10 10.10
CA ASP A 277 -32.89 -18.24 9.45
C ASP A 277 -31.90 -19.04 8.57
N LEU A 278 -30.70 -18.49 8.33
CA LEU A 278 -29.67 -19.11 7.51
C LEU A 278 -28.85 -20.11 8.34
N THR A 279 -28.58 -21.27 7.74
CA THR A 279 -27.67 -22.26 8.33
C THR A 279 -26.27 -22.08 7.75
N GLY A 280 -25.23 -22.12 8.59
CA GLY A 280 -23.85 -21.90 8.19
C GLY A 280 -22.92 -21.75 9.40
N GLY A 281 -21.61 -21.81 9.17
CA GLY A 281 -20.61 -21.45 10.18
C GLY A 281 -20.33 -19.96 10.20
N ASP A 282 -19.61 -19.49 11.22
CA ASP A 282 -19.18 -18.10 11.31
C ASP A 282 -18.37 -17.68 10.06
N PRO A 283 -18.63 -16.48 9.49
CA PRO A 283 -17.91 -16.02 8.33
C PRO A 283 -16.42 -15.83 8.64
N ASN A 284 -15.57 -16.22 7.70
CA ASN A 284 -14.12 -16.18 7.87
C ASN A 284 -13.41 -15.78 6.58
N ILE A 285 -12.26 -15.11 6.72
CA ILE A 285 -11.38 -14.77 5.60
C ILE A 285 -10.23 -15.77 5.59
N SER A 286 -10.00 -16.39 4.42
CA SER A 286 -8.87 -17.30 4.25
C SER A 286 -7.56 -16.56 4.56
N SER A 287 -6.89 -17.02 5.60
CA SER A 287 -5.59 -16.52 6.04
C SER A 287 -4.75 -17.71 6.50
N ASN A 288 -3.45 -17.62 6.28
CA ASN A 288 -2.52 -18.69 6.61
C ASN A 288 -1.61 -18.24 7.75
N TYR A 289 -1.61 -19.02 8.83
CA TYR A 289 -0.53 -18.98 9.80
C TYR A 289 0.47 -20.06 9.38
N ASN A 290 1.55 -19.63 8.74
CA ASN A 290 2.52 -20.55 8.18
C ASN A 290 3.42 -21.13 9.30
N TRP A 291 2.86 -22.07 10.06
CA TRP A 291 3.57 -22.73 11.16
C TRP A 291 4.83 -23.46 10.68
N ILE A 292 4.86 -23.91 9.42
CA ILE A 292 6.06 -24.49 8.79
C ILE A 292 7.14 -23.42 8.66
N GLN A 293 6.83 -22.23 8.15
CA GLN A 293 7.80 -21.12 8.12
C GLN A 293 8.30 -20.74 9.52
N SER A 294 7.45 -20.88 10.54
CA SER A 294 7.85 -20.61 11.93
C SER A 294 8.84 -21.67 12.42
N LEU A 295 8.60 -22.95 12.13
CA LEU A 295 9.53 -24.02 12.44
C LEU A 295 10.86 -23.87 11.69
N VAL A 296 10.83 -23.51 10.41
CA VAL A 296 12.04 -23.25 9.63
C VAL A 296 12.82 -22.06 10.22
N ALA A 297 12.14 -20.99 10.64
CA ALA A 297 12.78 -19.85 11.28
C ALA A 297 13.40 -20.21 12.64
N ILE A 298 12.74 -21.04 13.45
CA ILE A 298 13.28 -21.54 14.73
C ILE A 298 14.52 -22.41 14.47
N PHE A 299 14.40 -23.36 13.54
CA PHE A 299 15.51 -24.23 13.15
C PHE A 299 16.72 -23.42 12.66
N GLN A 300 16.47 -22.45 11.78
CA GLN A 300 17.51 -21.57 11.25
C GLN A 300 18.15 -20.72 12.36
N ALA A 301 17.36 -20.13 13.26
CA ALA A 301 17.90 -19.36 14.38
C ALA A 301 18.76 -20.25 15.30
N GLY A 302 18.34 -21.49 15.54
CA GLY A 302 19.13 -22.49 16.27
C GLY A 302 20.43 -22.84 15.56
N SER A 303 20.38 -23.15 14.26
CA SER A 303 21.56 -23.47 13.44
C SER A 303 22.55 -22.30 13.39
N ALA A 304 22.08 -21.09 13.11
CA ALA A 304 22.93 -19.91 13.03
C ALA A 304 23.50 -19.52 14.40
N GLY A 305 22.70 -19.67 15.47
CA GLY A 305 23.16 -19.50 16.85
C GLY A 305 24.24 -20.52 17.21
N TRP A 306 24.08 -21.79 16.80
CA TRP A 306 25.08 -22.84 17.00
C TRP A 306 26.36 -22.56 16.22
N ALA A 307 26.27 -22.19 14.94
CA ALA A 307 27.43 -21.81 14.13
C ALA A 307 28.19 -20.62 14.73
N LEU A 308 27.46 -19.61 15.23
CA LEU A 308 28.04 -18.45 15.92
C LEU A 308 28.70 -18.84 17.25
N TYR A 309 28.11 -19.76 18.01
CA TYR A 309 28.69 -20.28 19.24
C TYR A 309 30.02 -20.99 18.97
N ARG A 310 30.05 -21.87 17.95
CA ARG A 310 31.28 -22.57 17.53
C ARG A 310 32.34 -21.68 16.90
N ALA A 311 31.98 -20.48 16.44
CA ALA A 311 32.94 -19.52 15.93
C ALA A 311 33.90 -19.01 17.02
N ARG A 312 33.50 -19.12 18.31
CA ARG A 312 34.33 -18.69 19.45
C ARG A 312 35.62 -19.50 19.54
N GLY A 313 36.69 -18.86 20.01
CA GLY A 313 38.00 -19.48 20.13
C GLY A 313 38.76 -19.46 18.80
N ASN A 314 39.19 -20.63 18.34
CA ASN A 314 40.24 -20.77 17.32
C ASN A 314 39.83 -20.20 15.96
N GLN A 315 38.56 -20.29 15.58
CA GLN A 315 38.07 -19.70 14.32
C GLN A 315 38.19 -18.18 14.31
N ILE A 316 37.80 -17.50 15.40
CA ILE A 316 37.96 -16.04 15.56
C ILE A 316 39.43 -15.65 15.71
N GLN A 317 40.25 -16.45 16.40
CA GLN A 317 41.69 -16.16 16.48
C GLN A 317 42.34 -16.21 15.09
N ARG A 318 41.98 -17.22 14.28
CA ARG A 318 42.53 -17.41 12.94
C ARG A 318 41.99 -16.41 11.92
N TYR A 319 40.67 -16.21 11.86
CA TYR A 319 40.06 -15.39 10.81
C TYR A 319 39.62 -14.00 11.27
N GLY A 320 39.72 -13.68 12.56
CA GLY A 320 39.34 -12.39 13.11
C GLY A 320 37.87 -12.06 12.86
N TYR A 321 37.59 -10.79 12.57
CA TYR A 321 36.27 -10.30 12.18
C TYR A 321 35.74 -10.87 10.85
N ALA A 322 36.59 -11.54 10.06
CA ALA A 322 36.19 -12.22 8.82
C ALA A 322 35.85 -13.71 9.02
N ALA A 323 35.82 -14.20 10.27
CA ALA A 323 35.45 -15.57 10.56
C ALA A 323 34.09 -15.92 9.96
N PHE A 324 34.04 -17.01 9.20
CA PHE A 324 32.83 -17.45 8.49
C PHE A 324 31.68 -17.84 9.43
N GLY A 325 31.95 -18.17 10.70
CA GLY A 325 30.89 -18.36 11.69
C GLY A 325 30.20 -17.06 12.12
N LEU A 326 30.79 -15.89 11.84
CA LEU A 326 30.18 -14.58 12.10
C LEU A 326 29.28 -14.12 10.96
N THR A 327 29.44 -14.65 9.75
CA THR A 327 28.64 -14.26 8.57
C THR A 327 27.20 -14.74 8.65
N VAL A 328 26.89 -15.65 9.58
CA VAL A 328 25.53 -16.13 9.85
C VAL A 328 24.72 -15.14 10.71
N VAL A 329 25.36 -14.16 11.36
CA VAL A 329 24.71 -13.22 12.29
C VAL A 329 23.55 -12.43 11.65
N PRO A 330 23.70 -11.83 10.45
CA PRO A 330 22.59 -11.14 9.81
C PRO A 330 21.38 -12.05 9.57
N TYR A 331 21.63 -13.30 9.19
CA TYR A 331 20.62 -14.32 8.95
C TYR A 331 19.94 -14.77 10.25
N LEU A 332 20.70 -14.89 11.34
CA LEU A 332 20.18 -15.14 12.68
C LEU A 332 19.18 -14.06 13.11
N ILE A 333 19.60 -12.79 13.03
CA ILE A 333 18.76 -11.63 13.39
C ILE A 333 17.50 -11.61 12.52
N MET A 334 17.65 -11.81 11.22
CA MET A 334 16.54 -11.80 10.29
C MET A 334 15.54 -12.94 10.54
N SER A 335 16.03 -14.14 10.91
CA SER A 335 15.18 -15.29 11.27
C SER A 335 14.30 -14.99 12.48
N VAL A 336 14.87 -14.35 13.51
CA VAL A 336 14.12 -13.93 14.70
C VAL A 336 13.07 -12.89 14.34
N ILE A 337 13.42 -11.89 13.53
CA ILE A 337 12.50 -10.85 13.07
C ILE A 337 11.36 -11.46 12.23
N ASN A 338 11.64 -12.39 11.32
CA ASN A 338 10.64 -13.09 10.53
C ASN A 338 9.69 -13.94 11.39
N LEU A 339 10.22 -14.65 12.39
CA LEU A 339 9.40 -15.41 13.33
C LEU A 339 8.43 -14.50 14.10
N LEU A 340 8.92 -13.35 14.60
CA LEU A 340 8.08 -12.37 15.26
C LEU A 340 6.99 -11.82 14.33
N ALA A 341 7.30 -11.59 13.05
CA ALA A 341 6.34 -11.15 12.06
C ALA A 341 5.23 -12.18 11.79
N GLN A 342 5.59 -13.46 11.68
CA GLN A 342 4.64 -14.56 11.50
C GLN A 342 3.74 -14.75 12.72
N ILE A 343 4.26 -14.54 13.93
CA ILE A 343 3.47 -14.55 15.16
C ILE A 343 2.52 -13.35 15.21
N ALA A 344 2.98 -12.17 14.80
CA ALA A 344 2.24 -10.91 14.95
C ALA A 344 1.08 -10.73 13.95
N THR A 345 1.25 -11.20 12.70
CA THR A 345 0.32 -10.96 11.60
C THR A 345 0.26 -12.17 10.66
N ALA A 346 -0.95 -12.61 10.30
CA ALA A 346 -1.18 -13.72 9.36
C ALA A 346 -0.69 -13.42 7.94
N ASP A 347 -0.52 -14.45 7.11
CA ASP A 347 -0.29 -14.31 5.67
C ASP A 347 -1.61 -14.36 4.90
N TYR A 348 -1.71 -13.53 3.87
CA TYR A 348 -2.86 -13.43 2.99
C TYR A 348 -2.40 -13.64 1.54
N PRO A 349 -2.57 -14.84 0.96
CA PRO A 349 -2.16 -15.12 -0.41
C PRO A 349 -2.84 -14.26 -1.46
N ASN A 350 -4.05 -13.78 -1.15
CA ASN A 350 -4.83 -12.87 -1.97
C ASN A 350 -5.25 -11.65 -1.14
N VAL A 351 -5.51 -10.53 -1.81
CA VAL A 351 -6.26 -9.41 -1.25
C VAL A 351 -7.76 -9.60 -1.50
N PHE A 352 -8.59 -9.05 -0.62
CA PHE A 352 -10.05 -9.20 -0.66
C PHE A 352 -10.71 -7.85 -0.90
N MET A 353 -11.78 -7.86 -1.68
CA MET A 353 -12.55 -6.66 -2.00
C MET A 353 -13.61 -6.40 -0.94
N VAL A 354 -13.74 -5.15 -0.53
CA VAL A 354 -14.87 -4.69 0.29
C VAL A 354 -15.71 -3.68 -0.48
N GLY A 355 -17.02 -3.86 -0.38
CA GLY A 355 -18.03 -3.00 -0.98
C GLY A 355 -17.95 -1.58 -0.43
N SER A 356 -18.17 -0.63 -1.31
CA SER A 356 -18.27 0.81 -1.05
C SER A 356 -19.23 1.41 -2.08
N PRO A 357 -19.84 2.57 -1.81
CA PRO A 357 -20.62 3.32 -2.79
C PRO A 357 -19.87 3.54 -4.11
N GLU A 358 -18.55 3.79 -4.04
CA GLU A 358 -17.68 3.93 -5.22
C GLU A 358 -17.52 2.62 -6.00
N MET A 359 -17.56 1.46 -5.34
CA MET A 359 -17.58 0.16 -6.02
C MET A 359 -18.91 -0.08 -6.74
N ASP A 360 -20.04 0.27 -6.13
CA ASP A 360 -21.35 0.14 -6.76
C ASP A 360 -21.51 1.12 -7.94
N GLU A 361 -20.92 2.30 -7.83
CA GLU A 361 -20.76 3.22 -8.96
C GLU A 361 -19.88 2.62 -10.06
N ALA A 362 -18.71 2.09 -9.72
CA ALA A 362 -17.82 1.46 -10.68
C ALA A 362 -18.49 0.27 -11.40
N ARG A 363 -19.39 -0.48 -10.73
CA ARG A 363 -20.21 -1.52 -11.39
C ARG A 363 -21.08 -0.94 -12.51
N ARG A 364 -21.73 0.21 -12.27
CA ARG A 364 -22.54 0.92 -13.27
C ARG A 364 -21.69 1.40 -14.45
N HIS A 365 -20.41 1.67 -14.22
CA HIS A 365 -19.43 2.06 -15.24
C HIS A 365 -18.81 0.85 -15.97
N GLY A 366 -19.33 -0.37 -15.76
CA GLY A 366 -18.86 -1.59 -16.42
C GLY A 366 -17.78 -2.37 -15.66
N GLY A 367 -17.46 -1.96 -14.43
CA GLY A 367 -16.58 -2.71 -13.54
C GLY A 367 -17.16 -4.06 -13.13
N VAL A 368 -16.29 -5.06 -12.93
CA VAL A 368 -16.67 -6.42 -12.54
C VAL A 368 -15.98 -6.78 -11.23
N PHE A 369 -16.79 -7.02 -10.19
CA PHE A 369 -16.32 -7.34 -8.84
C PHE A 369 -17.02 -8.60 -8.33
N ASP A 370 -16.30 -9.72 -8.39
CA ASP A 370 -16.71 -11.03 -7.91
C ASP A 370 -15.80 -11.46 -6.76
N GLY A 371 -16.35 -12.01 -5.68
CA GLY A 371 -15.60 -12.32 -4.45
C GLY A 371 -15.47 -11.15 -3.46
N VAL A 372 -16.43 -10.21 -3.47
CA VAL A 372 -16.54 -9.18 -2.41
C VAL A 372 -16.88 -9.87 -1.09
N VAL A 373 -16.18 -9.53 -0.01
CA VAL A 373 -16.29 -10.24 1.29
C VAL A 373 -17.08 -9.48 2.36
N GLY A 374 -17.27 -8.18 2.19
CA GLY A 374 -17.94 -7.33 3.18
C GLY A 374 -18.28 -5.96 2.61
N HIS A 375 -18.84 -5.09 3.44
CA HIS A 375 -19.14 -3.70 3.11
C HIS A 375 -18.50 -2.75 4.12
N LEU A 376 -18.05 -1.59 3.64
CA LEU A 376 -17.54 -0.53 4.49
C LEU A 376 -18.69 0.25 5.12
N GLU A 377 -18.74 0.26 6.44
CA GLU A 377 -19.71 1.09 7.15
C GLU A 377 -19.25 2.55 7.07
N PRO A 378 -20.14 3.48 6.69
CA PRO A 378 -19.80 4.90 6.70
C PRO A 378 -19.37 5.30 8.11
N GLU A 379 -18.29 6.09 8.21
CA GLU A 379 -17.87 6.63 9.50
C GLU A 379 -19.04 7.39 10.13
N GLU A 380 -19.25 7.22 11.45
CA GLU A 380 -20.24 7.99 12.18
C GLU A 380 -19.85 9.45 12.04
N VAL A 381 -20.64 10.17 11.24
CA VAL A 381 -20.52 11.59 11.02
C VAL A 381 -20.52 12.26 12.39
N LYS A 382 -19.35 12.77 12.83
CA LYS A 382 -19.32 13.73 13.96
C LYS A 382 -20.33 14.82 13.59
N ASP A 383 -21.18 15.24 14.52
CA ASP A 383 -22.38 16.09 14.31
C ASP A 383 -22.19 17.34 13.41
N ASN A 384 -20.95 17.69 13.06
CA ASN A 384 -20.56 18.78 12.16
C ASN A 384 -20.47 18.40 10.65
N GLU A 385 -20.43 17.12 10.23
CA GLU A 385 -20.42 16.75 8.78
C GLU A 385 -21.81 16.41 8.21
N ALA A 386 -22.84 16.41 9.05
CA ALA A 386 -24.23 16.09 8.67
C ALA A 386 -24.85 17.11 7.69
N GLU A 387 -24.09 18.15 7.33
CA GLU A 387 -24.47 19.22 6.43
C GLU A 387 -23.78 19.18 5.05
N ASN A 388 -22.90 18.21 4.75
CA ASN A 388 -22.19 18.22 3.47
C ASN A 388 -23.14 17.99 2.28
N PRO A 389 -23.27 18.94 1.33
CA PRO A 389 -24.17 18.78 0.20
C PRO A 389 -23.76 17.60 -0.70
N GLU A 390 -24.71 16.74 -1.01
CA GLU A 390 -24.57 15.65 -1.97
C GLU A 390 -25.21 16.10 -3.29
N TYR A 391 -24.46 16.00 -4.39
CA TYR A 391 -24.92 16.34 -5.73
C TYR A 391 -25.08 15.07 -6.56
N GLU A 392 -26.12 15.02 -7.38
CA GLU A 392 -26.31 13.98 -8.39
C GLU A 392 -26.13 14.58 -9.78
N VAL A 393 -25.47 13.83 -10.65
CA VAL A 393 -25.26 14.22 -12.03
C VAL A 393 -26.49 13.84 -12.84
N LYS A 394 -27.20 14.84 -13.36
CA LYS A 394 -28.35 14.67 -14.27
C LYS A 394 -28.08 15.32 -15.62
N TYR A 395 -28.92 15.05 -16.60
CA TYR A 395 -28.87 15.74 -17.88
C TYR A 395 -30.14 16.55 -18.06
N THR A 396 -29.98 17.81 -18.43
CA THR A 396 -31.08 18.70 -18.78
C THR A 396 -30.78 19.28 -20.15
N ASN A 397 -31.64 18.99 -21.14
CA ASN A 397 -31.50 19.46 -22.52
C ASN A 397 -30.11 19.15 -23.14
N GLY A 398 -29.57 17.96 -22.88
CA GLY A 398 -28.27 17.52 -23.42
C GLY A 398 -27.04 18.07 -22.71
N THR A 399 -27.20 18.92 -21.68
CA THR A 399 -26.10 19.42 -20.84
C THR A 399 -26.09 18.68 -19.50
N PRO A 400 -24.93 18.19 -19.00
CA PRO A 400 -24.85 17.65 -17.66
C PRO A 400 -25.07 18.75 -16.61
N VAL A 401 -25.82 18.43 -15.57
CA VAL A 401 -26.20 19.33 -14.50
C VAL A 401 -25.95 18.63 -13.16
N LEU A 402 -25.29 19.31 -12.23
CA LEU A 402 -25.19 18.84 -10.84
C LEU A 402 -26.42 19.37 -10.08
N GLU A 403 -27.32 18.47 -9.74
CA GLU A 403 -28.47 18.78 -8.91
C GLU A 403 -28.18 18.37 -7.47
N LYS A 404 -28.37 19.29 -6.53
CA LYS A 404 -28.22 18.98 -5.10
C LYS A 404 -29.36 18.05 -4.66
N VAL A 405 -29.01 16.90 -4.11
CA VAL A 405 -29.96 15.87 -3.63
C VAL A 405 -30.18 15.95 -2.13
N SER A 406 -29.14 16.28 -1.36
CA SER A 406 -29.20 16.32 0.11
C SER A 406 -28.13 17.27 0.68
N GLY A 407 -28.23 17.60 1.97
CA GLY A 407 -27.28 18.45 2.71
C GLY A 407 -27.64 19.94 2.76
N SER A 408 -26.77 20.75 3.35
CA SER A 408 -27.00 22.19 3.63
C SER A 408 -27.04 23.05 2.36
N ASP A 409 -27.72 24.21 2.39
CA ASP A 409 -27.83 25.17 1.27
C ASP A 409 -26.52 25.90 0.95
N PHE A 410 -25.42 25.43 1.51
CA PHE A 410 -24.11 25.99 1.30
C PHE A 410 -23.47 25.45 0.03
N TYR A 411 -22.81 26.33 -0.72
CA TYR A 411 -22.02 25.93 -1.87
C TYR A 411 -20.57 25.70 -1.44
N PRO A 412 -20.04 24.48 -1.60
CA PRO A 412 -18.70 24.15 -1.15
C PRO A 412 -17.67 24.86 -2.05
N SER A 413 -16.63 25.41 -1.43
CA SER A 413 -15.59 26.16 -2.18
C SER A 413 -14.69 25.27 -3.05
N SER A 414 -14.81 23.96 -2.94
CA SER A 414 -14.11 22.94 -3.73
C SER A 414 -14.68 22.70 -5.12
N ILE A 415 -15.82 23.33 -5.47
CA ILE A 415 -16.37 23.34 -6.82
C ILE A 415 -15.95 24.64 -7.50
N TYR A 416 -15.08 24.57 -8.51
CA TYR A 416 -14.65 25.75 -9.26
C TYR A 416 -14.50 25.47 -10.76
N PHE A 417 -14.72 26.51 -11.57
CA PHE A 417 -14.55 26.45 -13.03
C PHE A 417 -13.09 26.67 -13.43
N GLU A 418 -12.55 25.75 -14.23
CA GLU A 418 -11.25 25.89 -14.88
C GLU A 418 -11.41 26.83 -16.09
N LYS A 419 -10.71 27.97 -16.09
CA LYS A 419 -10.73 28.91 -17.22
C LYS A 419 -9.94 28.32 -18.39
N HIS A 420 -10.62 27.96 -19.47
CA HIS A 420 -9.95 27.77 -20.77
C HIS A 420 -9.76 29.15 -21.44
N PRO A 421 -8.54 29.53 -21.84
CA PRO A 421 -8.30 30.79 -22.53
C PRO A 421 -8.65 30.63 -24.02
N THR A 422 -9.94 30.63 -24.36
CA THR A 422 -10.40 30.75 -25.76
C THR A 422 -11.44 31.87 -25.87
N PRO A 423 -11.13 33.01 -26.52
CA PRO A 423 -12.01 34.19 -26.50
C PRO A 423 -13.24 34.13 -27.42
N LYS A 424 -13.61 32.98 -28.01
CA LYS A 424 -14.55 32.96 -29.15
C LYS A 424 -15.67 31.93 -29.14
N THR A 425 -15.77 31.07 -28.13
CA THR A 425 -16.92 30.18 -27.96
C THR A 425 -17.45 30.34 -26.53
N ARG A 426 -18.77 30.48 -26.35
CA ARG A 426 -19.44 30.34 -25.04
C ARG A 426 -19.42 28.85 -24.62
N GLU A 427 -18.27 28.20 -24.72
CA GLU A 427 -18.08 26.84 -24.25
C GLU A 427 -17.90 26.88 -22.73
N TYR A 428 -18.88 26.32 -22.04
CA TYR A 428 -18.93 26.23 -20.59
C TYR A 428 -17.61 25.59 -20.07
N GLY A 429 -16.98 26.18 -19.06
CA GLY A 429 -15.70 25.70 -18.53
C GLY A 429 -15.80 24.31 -17.90
N ASP A 430 -14.69 23.57 -17.85
CA ASP A 430 -14.59 22.34 -17.08
C ASP A 430 -14.75 22.68 -15.59
N ILE A 431 -15.56 21.93 -14.84
CA ILE A 431 -15.67 22.07 -13.39
C ILE A 431 -14.73 21.07 -12.74
N ARG A 432 -13.84 21.57 -11.89
CA ARG A 432 -13.04 20.72 -11.00
C ARG A 432 -13.75 20.62 -9.66
N ILE A 433 -13.92 19.40 -9.18
CA ILE A 433 -14.51 19.10 -7.88
C ILE A 433 -13.53 18.26 -7.10
N ASP A 434 -13.07 18.77 -5.97
CA ASP A 434 -12.35 17.94 -5.00
C ASP A 434 -13.37 17.04 -4.32
N THR A 435 -13.37 15.74 -4.63
CA THR A 435 -14.32 14.80 -4.04
C THR A 435 -13.77 14.16 -2.79
N TYR A 436 -14.64 13.92 -1.83
CA TYR A 436 -14.32 13.23 -0.60
C TYR A 436 -14.91 11.81 -0.63
N THR A 437 -14.06 10.79 -0.46
CA THR A 437 -14.49 9.43 -0.14
C THR A 437 -14.71 9.33 1.36
N ARG A 438 -15.90 8.88 1.78
CA ARG A 438 -16.35 8.83 3.20
C ARG A 438 -15.63 7.81 4.09
N TYR A 439 -14.46 7.37 3.67
CA TYR A 439 -13.70 6.35 4.37
C TYR A 439 -12.29 6.85 4.56
N ARG A 440 -11.76 6.68 5.77
CA ARG A 440 -10.38 7.01 6.08
C ARG A 440 -9.45 6.25 5.13
N LEU A 441 -8.80 6.99 4.24
CA LEU A 441 -7.79 6.46 3.35
C LEU A 441 -6.46 6.32 4.10
N VAL A 442 -5.71 5.25 3.81
CA VAL A 442 -4.30 5.19 4.22
C VAL A 442 -3.50 6.00 3.20
N THR A 443 -3.30 7.29 3.47
CA THR A 443 -2.36 8.13 2.71
C THR A 443 -1.37 8.80 3.66
N PRO A 444 -0.05 8.75 3.39
CA PRO A 444 0.92 9.44 4.23
C PRO A 444 0.87 10.96 3.98
N LYS A 445 0.66 11.77 5.03
CA LYS A 445 0.83 13.23 4.93
C LYS A 445 2.30 13.60 4.68
N LEU A 446 2.54 14.40 3.63
CA LEU A 446 3.84 14.60 2.97
C LEU A 446 5.00 15.14 3.84
N LYS A 447 4.76 15.89 4.92
CA LYS A 447 5.86 16.55 5.69
C LYS A 447 6.18 15.92 7.05
N ARG A 448 5.17 15.57 7.86
CA ARG A 448 5.38 14.91 9.17
C ARG A 448 5.41 13.38 9.02
N GLY A 449 4.65 12.85 8.07
CA GLY A 449 4.73 11.45 7.65
C GLY A 449 6.10 11.12 7.08
N LEU A 450 6.76 12.03 6.35
CA LEU A 450 8.09 11.79 5.78
C LEU A 450 9.15 11.47 6.84
N ARG A 451 9.14 12.12 8.01
CA ARG A 451 10.13 11.82 9.07
C ARG A 451 9.92 10.45 9.70
N ILE A 452 8.67 10.10 10.01
CA ILE A 452 8.32 8.80 10.61
C ILE A 452 8.51 7.69 9.56
N PHE A 453 8.17 7.96 8.30
CA PHE A 453 8.44 7.11 7.16
C PHE A 453 9.95 6.90 6.98
N CYS A 454 10.76 7.95 6.91
CA CYS A 454 12.20 7.84 6.81
C CYS A 454 12.79 7.00 7.96
N PHE A 455 12.29 7.23 9.18
CA PHE A 455 12.72 6.49 10.35
C PHE A 455 12.35 5.01 10.28
N GLN A 456 11.08 4.69 10.06
CA GLN A 456 10.59 3.30 10.09
C GLN A 456 11.09 2.47 8.90
N PHE A 457 11.29 3.08 7.74
CA PHE A 457 11.57 2.37 6.49
C PHE A 457 13.03 2.34 6.09
N TYR A 458 13.84 3.25 6.64
CA TYR A 458 15.26 3.33 6.29
C TYR A 458 16.12 3.27 7.54
N MET A 459 15.91 4.17 8.51
CA MET A 459 16.77 4.21 9.70
C MET A 459 16.65 2.94 10.55
N LEU A 460 15.44 2.50 10.86
CA LEU A 460 15.22 1.33 11.72
C LEU A 460 15.73 0.03 11.09
N PRO A 461 15.46 -0.28 9.80
CA PRO A 461 16.06 -1.43 9.13
C PRO A 461 17.59 -1.39 9.11
N VAL A 462 18.20 -0.23 8.82
CA VAL A 462 19.66 -0.06 8.87
C VAL A 462 20.19 -0.29 10.28
N MET A 463 19.53 0.26 11.31
CA MET A 463 19.93 0.07 12.71
C MET A 463 19.86 -1.41 13.12
N LEU A 464 18.81 -2.14 12.71
CA LEU A 464 18.70 -3.57 12.95
C LEU A 464 19.75 -4.37 12.17
N GLY A 465 20.07 -3.96 10.94
CA GLY A 465 21.18 -4.54 10.17
C GLY A 465 22.53 -4.32 10.86
N CYS A 466 22.78 -3.12 11.38
CA CYS A 466 23.99 -2.75 12.13
C CYS A 466 24.18 -3.55 13.43
N LEU A 467 23.13 -4.16 13.99
CA LEU A 467 23.28 -5.09 15.12
C LEU A 467 24.26 -6.23 14.79
N SER A 468 24.33 -6.63 13.52
CA SER A 468 25.32 -7.61 13.05
C SER A 468 26.76 -7.13 13.26
N LEU A 469 27.04 -5.85 13.00
CA LEU A 469 28.36 -5.25 13.23
C LEU A 469 28.67 -5.15 14.72
N VAL A 470 27.66 -4.89 15.56
CA VAL A 470 27.83 -4.87 17.02
C VAL A 470 28.25 -6.26 17.53
N VAL A 471 27.62 -7.33 17.05
CA VAL A 471 27.99 -8.71 17.42
C VAL A 471 29.40 -9.05 16.93
N VAL A 472 29.73 -8.74 15.67
CA VAL A 472 31.08 -8.94 15.11
C VAL A 472 32.12 -8.19 15.95
N GLY A 473 31.88 -6.91 16.24
CA GLY A 473 32.77 -6.08 17.04
C GLY A 473 32.91 -6.57 18.48
N ALA A 474 31.82 -6.99 19.12
CA ALA A 474 31.84 -7.50 20.48
C ALA A 474 32.60 -8.82 20.61
N MET A 475 32.52 -9.70 19.61
CA MET A 475 33.18 -11.02 19.65
C MET A 475 34.63 -11.00 19.20
N THR A 476 35.02 -10.03 18.36
CA THR A 476 36.35 -10.01 17.72
C THR A 476 37.18 -8.79 18.07
N HIS A 477 36.59 -7.77 18.69
CA HIS A 477 37.18 -6.42 18.82
C HIS A 477 37.67 -5.84 17.48
N PHE A 478 37.06 -6.29 16.37
CA PHE A 478 37.53 -6.02 15.00
C PHE A 478 39.00 -6.38 14.77
N ALA A 479 39.54 -7.36 15.51
CA ALA A 479 40.85 -7.92 15.25
C ALA A 479 40.85 -8.64 13.91
N ASN A 480 41.93 -8.45 13.15
CA ASN A 480 42.08 -8.98 11.80
C ASN A 480 42.51 -10.46 11.76
N GLY A 481 42.96 -11.02 12.90
CA GLY A 481 43.49 -12.38 12.98
C GLY A 481 44.61 -12.63 11.97
N GLU A 482 44.70 -13.88 11.52
CA GLU A 482 45.58 -14.33 10.42
C GLU A 482 44.89 -14.29 9.04
N SER A 483 43.69 -13.72 8.96
CA SER A 483 42.93 -13.73 7.71
C SER A 483 43.67 -12.93 6.62
N THR A 484 43.38 -13.21 5.35
CA THR A 484 43.90 -12.40 4.25
C THR A 484 43.11 -11.10 4.08
N MET A 485 43.69 -10.15 3.34
CA MET A 485 42.98 -8.91 2.97
C MET A 485 41.74 -9.22 2.12
N ALA A 486 41.83 -10.19 1.20
CA ALA A 486 40.70 -10.59 0.35
C ALA A 486 39.56 -11.20 1.18
N GLN A 487 39.88 -12.06 2.15
CA GLN A 487 38.90 -12.63 3.08
C GLN A 487 38.13 -11.53 3.82
N ARG A 488 38.84 -10.55 4.39
CA ARG A 488 38.22 -9.40 5.08
C ARG A 488 37.41 -8.52 4.14
N GLY A 489 37.95 -8.24 2.95
CA GLY A 489 37.32 -7.37 1.95
C GLY A 489 35.97 -7.90 1.49
N TRP A 490 35.90 -9.18 1.10
CA TRP A 490 34.65 -9.79 0.63
C TRP A 490 33.61 -9.91 1.74
N ILE A 491 34.00 -10.39 2.92
CA ILE A 491 33.06 -10.56 4.05
C ILE A 491 32.49 -9.22 4.52
N MET A 492 33.33 -8.20 4.70
CA MET A 492 32.84 -6.88 5.15
C MET A 492 32.06 -6.15 4.06
N SER A 493 32.48 -6.24 2.79
CA SER A 493 31.71 -5.64 1.71
C SER A 493 30.32 -6.25 1.60
N TRP A 494 30.22 -7.58 1.73
CA TRP A 494 28.93 -8.28 1.74
C TRP A 494 28.04 -7.82 2.88
N LEU A 495 28.58 -7.72 4.09
CA LEU A 495 27.84 -7.27 5.27
C LEU A 495 27.36 -5.81 5.11
N VAL A 496 28.26 -4.90 4.72
CA VAL A 496 27.94 -3.46 4.58
C VAL A 496 26.95 -3.21 3.46
N VAL A 497 27.14 -3.85 2.29
CA VAL A 497 26.21 -3.75 1.16
C VAL A 497 24.85 -4.34 1.54
N GLY A 498 24.81 -5.46 2.27
CA GLY A 498 23.57 -6.02 2.81
C GLY A 498 22.81 -5.03 3.69
N ILE A 499 23.50 -4.35 4.61
CA ILE A 499 22.90 -3.35 5.52
C ILE A 499 22.43 -2.11 4.75
N ALA A 500 23.23 -1.62 3.81
CA ALA A 500 22.94 -0.38 3.08
C ALA A 500 21.87 -0.56 2.01
N CYS A 501 21.93 -1.65 1.23
CA CYS A 501 21.04 -1.89 0.10
C CYS A 501 19.79 -2.68 0.50
N GLY A 502 19.84 -3.50 1.56
CA GLY A 502 18.72 -4.32 2.02
C GLY A 502 17.40 -3.58 2.15
N PRO A 503 17.32 -2.43 2.87
CA PRO A 503 16.08 -1.68 3.04
C PRO A 503 15.44 -1.19 1.72
N TYR A 504 16.23 -1.09 0.65
CA TYR A 504 15.79 -0.63 -0.67
C TYR A 504 15.38 -1.78 -1.60
N ALA A 505 15.58 -3.04 -1.21
CA ALA A 505 15.33 -4.21 -2.05
C ALA A 505 13.89 -4.26 -2.61
N ASP A 506 12.91 -3.86 -1.81
CA ASP A 506 11.50 -3.82 -2.24
C ASP A 506 11.24 -2.75 -3.29
N SER A 507 11.78 -1.53 -3.10
CA SER A 507 11.65 -0.47 -4.09
C SER A 507 12.37 -0.83 -5.40
N MET A 508 13.48 -1.56 -5.31
CA MET A 508 14.26 -1.99 -6.46
C MET A 508 13.64 -3.19 -7.18
N SER A 509 12.73 -3.94 -6.54
CA SER A 509 11.96 -5.00 -7.21
C SER A 509 11.17 -4.47 -8.41
N ALA A 510 10.74 -3.20 -8.34
CA ALA A 510 10.06 -2.52 -9.44
C ALA A 510 10.94 -2.33 -10.70
N LEU A 511 12.27 -2.41 -10.59
CA LEU A 511 13.18 -2.35 -11.75
C LEU A 511 13.13 -3.63 -12.59
N PHE A 512 12.81 -4.77 -11.97
CA PHE A 512 12.79 -6.07 -12.64
C PHE A 512 11.46 -6.37 -13.34
N ILE A 513 10.46 -5.52 -13.15
CA ILE A 513 9.09 -5.77 -13.62
C ILE A 513 8.71 -4.67 -14.63
N PRO A 514 8.45 -5.03 -15.90
CA PRO A 514 7.99 -4.08 -16.90
C PRO A 514 6.69 -3.41 -16.44
N GLU A 515 6.63 -2.10 -16.58
CA GLU A 515 5.43 -1.32 -16.28
C GLU A 515 4.72 -1.06 -17.61
N HIS A 516 3.45 -1.47 -17.70
CA HIS A 516 2.64 -1.24 -18.89
C HIS A 516 2.14 0.21 -18.88
N ASP A 517 2.28 0.89 -20.01
CA ASP A 517 1.67 2.21 -20.20
C ASP A 517 0.14 2.06 -20.16
N GLU A 518 -0.47 2.71 -19.17
CA GLU A 518 -1.91 2.69 -18.89
C GLU A 518 -2.76 3.21 -20.08
N LYS A 519 -2.17 3.98 -21.01
CA LYS A 519 -2.87 4.54 -22.19
C LYS A 519 -2.75 3.69 -23.44
N THR A 520 -1.66 2.94 -23.59
CA THR A 520 -1.37 2.20 -24.84
C THR A 520 -1.28 0.70 -24.64
N GLY A 521 -1.24 0.22 -23.38
CA GLY A 521 -0.97 -1.16 -23.02
C GLY A 521 0.43 -1.64 -23.43
N LYS A 522 1.27 -0.76 -23.98
CA LYS A 522 2.60 -1.09 -24.52
C LYS A 522 3.68 -0.60 -23.58
N VAL A 523 4.74 -1.40 -23.43
CA VAL A 523 5.90 -0.98 -22.65
C VAL A 523 6.69 0.03 -23.48
N SER A 524 6.95 1.22 -22.93
CA SER A 524 7.87 2.20 -23.52
C SER A 524 9.25 1.56 -23.65
N LYS A 525 9.75 1.40 -24.89
CA LYS A 525 11.03 0.72 -25.15
C LYS A 525 12.23 1.43 -24.52
N ALA A 526 12.17 2.77 -24.41
CA ALA A 526 13.22 3.58 -23.81
C ALA A 526 13.24 3.45 -22.27
N ASP A 527 12.07 3.39 -21.63
CA ASP A 527 11.99 3.17 -20.18
C ASP A 527 12.37 1.74 -19.80
N TYR A 528 12.05 0.77 -20.66
CA TYR A 528 12.40 -0.62 -20.45
C TYR A 528 13.92 -0.87 -20.48
N SER A 529 14.62 -0.31 -21.46
CA SER A 529 16.08 -0.46 -21.53
C SER A 529 16.79 0.22 -20.36
N ALA A 530 16.33 1.41 -19.94
CA ALA A 530 16.85 2.09 -18.76
C ALA A 530 16.63 1.28 -17.47
N LYS A 531 15.44 0.69 -17.29
CA LYS A 531 15.13 -0.19 -16.15
C LYS A 531 16.00 -1.45 -16.13
N ILE A 532 16.25 -2.06 -17.30
CA ILE A 532 17.17 -3.21 -17.40
C ILE A 532 18.59 -2.81 -16.98
N VAL A 533 19.11 -1.69 -17.48
CA VAL A 533 20.46 -1.24 -17.11
C VAL A 533 20.54 -0.97 -15.60
N ALA A 534 19.54 -0.29 -15.04
CA ALA A 534 19.47 -0.06 -13.60
C ALA A 534 19.38 -1.36 -12.79
N ALA A 535 18.60 -2.34 -13.25
CA ALA A 535 18.49 -3.66 -12.63
C ALA A 535 19.82 -4.42 -12.65
N VAL A 536 20.54 -4.41 -13.78
CA VAL A 536 21.86 -5.04 -13.92
C VAL A 536 22.89 -4.37 -13.01
N LEU A 537 22.92 -3.04 -12.97
CA LEU A 537 23.79 -2.29 -12.07
C LEU A 537 23.48 -2.60 -10.60
N TYR A 538 22.19 -2.66 -10.24
CA TYR A 538 21.76 -3.01 -8.90
C TYR A 538 22.18 -4.43 -8.51
N LEU A 539 21.95 -5.43 -9.37
CA LEU A 539 22.42 -6.81 -9.13
C LEU A 539 23.95 -6.88 -9.04
N GLY A 540 24.67 -6.13 -9.87
CA GLY A 540 26.13 -6.04 -9.82
C GLY A 540 26.61 -5.50 -8.48
N ILE A 541 26.07 -4.37 -8.03
CA ILE A 541 26.47 -3.74 -6.77
C ILE A 541 26.07 -4.60 -5.56
N CYS A 542 24.88 -5.20 -5.58
CA CYS A 542 24.31 -5.87 -4.43
C CYS A 542 24.70 -7.35 -4.31
N CYS A 543 24.77 -8.08 -5.42
CA CYS A 543 24.97 -9.53 -5.40
C CYS A 543 26.44 -9.93 -5.56
N VAL A 544 27.30 -9.13 -6.21
CA VAL A 544 28.73 -9.47 -6.38
C VAL A 544 29.45 -9.64 -5.03
N PRO A 545 29.28 -8.74 -4.03
CA PRO A 545 29.85 -8.96 -2.71
C PRO A 545 29.37 -10.25 -2.05
N ALA A 546 28.10 -10.60 -2.21
CA ALA A 546 27.52 -11.83 -1.67
C ALA A 546 28.11 -13.08 -2.32
N ILE A 547 28.22 -13.10 -3.66
CA ILE A 547 28.83 -14.23 -4.39
C ILE A 547 30.30 -14.41 -3.99
N GLY A 548 31.07 -13.32 -3.91
CA GLY A 548 32.44 -13.35 -3.42
C GLY A 548 32.53 -13.82 -1.96
N GLY A 549 31.61 -13.35 -1.11
CA GLY A 549 31.47 -13.78 0.27
C GLY A 549 31.20 -15.27 0.41
N PHE A 550 30.26 -15.81 -0.37
CA PHE A 550 29.99 -17.25 -0.42
C PHE A 550 31.21 -18.06 -0.84
N ALA A 551 31.94 -17.62 -1.87
CA ALA A 551 33.16 -18.30 -2.31
C ALA A 551 34.24 -18.29 -1.20
N VAL A 552 34.42 -17.16 -0.51
CA VAL A 552 35.35 -17.03 0.61
C VAL A 552 34.94 -17.92 1.80
N VAL A 553 33.66 -17.93 2.17
CA VAL A 553 33.14 -18.79 3.24
C VAL A 553 33.37 -20.26 2.92
N ALA A 554 33.06 -20.69 1.70
CA ALA A 554 33.30 -22.07 1.26
C ALA A 554 34.79 -22.44 1.30
N GLY A 555 35.67 -21.52 0.90
CA GLY A 555 37.12 -21.68 1.00
C GLY A 555 37.59 -21.83 2.45
N MET A 556 37.13 -20.94 3.34
CA MET A 556 37.47 -21.01 4.77
C MET A 556 36.96 -22.30 5.43
N LEU A 557 35.73 -22.74 5.12
CA LEU A 557 35.19 -24.01 5.61
C LEU A 557 36.05 -25.19 5.17
N ARG A 558 36.49 -25.20 3.90
CA ARG A 558 37.36 -26.25 3.36
C ARG A 558 38.73 -26.28 4.03
N GLU A 559 39.30 -25.12 4.34
CA GLU A 559 40.61 -25.01 5.00
C GLU A 559 40.57 -25.26 6.51
N TYR A 560 39.50 -24.84 7.17
CA TYR A 560 39.34 -24.96 8.62
C TYR A 560 38.85 -26.35 9.03
N GLY A 561 37.93 -26.93 8.27
CA GLY A 561 37.28 -28.20 8.60
C GLY A 561 36.09 -28.04 9.55
N ILE A 562 35.59 -29.18 10.05
CA ILE A 562 34.54 -29.24 11.07
C ILE A 562 35.20 -29.73 12.35
N CYS A 563 35.21 -28.88 13.37
CA CYS A 563 35.87 -29.17 14.64
C CYS A 563 34.85 -29.49 15.73
N GLU A 564 35.01 -30.63 16.41
CA GLU A 564 34.21 -31.06 17.56
C GLU A 564 35.07 -31.03 18.84
N SER A 565 34.47 -30.58 19.94
CA SER A 565 35.10 -30.73 21.25
C SER A 565 34.91 -32.18 21.69
N ASN A 566 36.01 -32.82 22.09
CA ASN A 566 35.96 -34.08 22.80
C ASN A 566 35.61 -33.78 24.26
N ASP A 567 34.31 -33.68 24.57
CA ASP A 567 33.82 -33.73 25.95
C ASP A 567 33.48 -35.16 26.37
#